data_AF-A0A2V1C190-F1
#
_entry.id   AF-A0A2V1C190-F1
#
_cell.length_a   1.000
_cell.length_b   1.000
_cell.length_c   1.000
_cell.angle_alpha   90.00
_cell.angle_beta   90.00
_cell.angle_gamma   90.00
#
_symmetry.space_group_name_H-M   'P 1'
#
loop_
_entity.id
_entity.type
_entity.pdbx_description
1 polymer ?
#
loop_
_entity_poly.entity_id
_entity_poly.type
_entity_poly.pdbx_seq_one_letter_code
_entity_poly.pdbx_strand_id
1 'polypeptide(L)'
;IQLWIFNRSGLYNSEKFNIYKEPERFVKVFVSYAMISDTELGLNTFIKRNSNGRYITTRDIRISLEDKPIALIKAIVYRGTTCYRGKRPG
;
A
#
# COMPACT_ATOMS: atom_id res chain seq x y z
N ILE A 1 13.89 -12.68 17.97
CA ILE A 1 12.91 -12.60 16.86
C ILE A 1 13.64 -12.63 15.52
N GLN A 2 12.92 -12.87 14.43
CA GLN A 2 13.41 -12.74 13.06
C GLN A 2 12.38 -11.94 12.27
N LEU A 3 12.81 -10.93 11.53
CA LEU A 3 11.92 -10.12 10.72
C LEU A 3 11.80 -10.74 9.33
N TRP A 4 10.60 -10.69 8.77
CA TRP A 4 10.29 -11.21 7.44
C TRP A 4 9.62 -10.11 6.62
N ILE A 5 10.12 -9.92 5.41
CA ILE A 5 9.57 -8.98 4.43
C ILE A 5 9.16 -9.79 3.21
N PHE A 6 7.92 -9.59 2.78
CA PHE A 6 7.41 -10.17 1.56
C PHE A 6 7.04 -9.07 0.58
N ASN A 7 7.68 -9.06 -0.58
CA ASN A 7 7.43 -8.09 -1.65
C ASN A 7 7.47 -8.76 -3.03
N ARG A 8 7.45 -7.97 -4.11
CA ARG A 8 7.45 -8.47 -5.49
C ARG A 8 8.70 -9.27 -5.87
N SER A 9 9.82 -9.04 -5.17
CA SER A 9 11.08 -9.74 -5.40
C SER A 9 11.16 -11.06 -4.62
N GLY A 10 10.22 -11.30 -3.70
CA GLY A 10 10.10 -12.54 -2.95
C GLY A 10 10.07 -12.34 -1.45
N LEU A 11 10.47 -13.40 -0.74
CA LEU A 11 10.52 -13.45 0.72
C LEU A 11 11.95 -13.25 1.19
N TYR A 12 12.16 -12.27 2.06
CA TYR A 12 13.44 -11.94 2.66
C TYR A 12 13.32 -12.00 4.17
N ASN A 13 14.40 -12.40 4.83
CA ASN A 13 14.48 -12.36 6.29
C ASN A 13 15.70 -11.58 6.75
N SER A 14 15.60 -11.04 7.96
CA SER A 14 16.76 -10.58 8.70
C SER A 14 17.47 -11.76 9.35
N GLU A 15 18.68 -11.52 9.85
CA GLU A 15 19.24 -12.35 10.91
C GLU A 15 18.34 -12.33 12.16
N LYS A 16 18.41 -13.38 12.97
CA LYS A 16 17.78 -13.41 14.29
C LYS A 16 18.46 -12.41 15.22
N PHE A 17 17.66 -11.68 16.00
CA PHE A 17 18.17 -10.79 17.04
C PHE A 17 17.30 -10.84 18.30
N ASN A 18 17.85 -10.50 19.46
CA ASN A 18 17.10 -10.51 20.72
C ASN A 18 16.59 -9.09 21.03
N ILE A 19 15.27 -8.90 21.03
CA ILE A 19 14.66 -7.60 21.31
C ILE A 19 14.98 -7.05 22.70
N TYR A 20 15.25 -7.92 23.68
CA TYR A 20 15.64 -7.49 25.02
C TYR A 20 17.09 -7.04 25.09
N LYS A 21 17.94 -7.51 24.15
CA LYS A 21 19.34 -7.08 24.05
C LYS A 21 19.53 -5.91 23.07
N GLU A 22 18.70 -5.83 22.04
CA GLU A 22 18.76 -4.84 20.96
C GLU A 22 17.39 -4.16 20.73
N PRO A 23 16.80 -3.49 21.74
CA PRO A 23 15.48 -2.88 21.61
C PRO A 23 15.45 -1.74 20.58
N GLU A 24 16.54 -0.99 20.44
CA GLU A 24 16.65 0.10 19.47
C GLU A 24 16.53 -0.39 18.03
N ARG A 25 17.14 -1.55 17.72
CA ARG A 25 17.05 -2.16 16.39
C ARG A 25 15.61 -2.51 16.05
N PHE A 26 14.85 -3.00 17.04
CA PHE A 26 13.42 -3.28 16.88
C PHE A 26 12.64 -2.00 16.57
N VAL A 27 12.77 -0.98 17.42
CA VAL A 27 12.07 0.31 17.26
C VAL A 27 12.41 0.97 15.93
N LYS A 28 13.70 0.97 15.54
CA LYS A 28 14.17 1.57 14.29
C LYS A 28 13.47 0.97 13.07
N VAL A 29 13.24 -0.34 13.04
CA VAL A 29 12.52 -0.99 11.93
C VAL A 29 11.09 -0.46 11.83
N PHE A 30 10.35 -0.37 12.93
CA PHE A 30 8.97 0.16 12.90
C PHE A 30 8.93 1.62 12.49
N VAL A 31 9.81 2.45 13.05
CA VAL A 31 9.90 3.86 12.70
C VAL A 31 10.23 4.03 11.23
N SER A 32 11.20 3.27 10.70
CA SER A 32 11.50 3.28 9.27
C SER A 32 10.26 2.95 8.44
N TYR A 33 9.56 1.84 8.73
CA TYR A 33 8.35 1.47 7.99
C TYR A 33 7.21 2.49 8.11
N ALA A 34 7.04 3.13 9.26
CA ALA A 34 6.03 4.16 9.47
C ALA A 34 6.33 5.45 8.69
N MET A 35 7.60 5.70 8.37
CA MET A 35 8.06 6.91 7.67
C MET A 35 8.20 6.72 6.15
N ILE A 36 8.27 5.48 5.65
CA ILE A 36 8.32 5.19 4.21
C ILE A 36 6.99 5.59 3.56
N SER A 37 7.06 6.29 2.43
CA SER A 37 5.86 6.73 1.70
C SER A 37 5.08 5.57 1.08
N ASP A 38 3.78 5.77 0.85
CA ASP A 38 2.94 4.81 0.13
C ASP A 38 3.54 4.37 -1.22
N THR A 39 4.19 5.30 -1.92
CA THR A 39 4.85 5.03 -3.21
C THR A 39 6.01 4.05 -3.05
N GLU A 40 6.88 4.28 -2.07
CA GLU A 40 8.04 3.43 -1.77
C GLU A 40 7.63 2.07 -1.21
N LEU A 41 6.52 2.01 -0.45
CA LEU A 41 5.87 0.76 -0.04
C LEU A 41 5.21 0.00 -1.20
N GLY A 42 5.14 0.61 -2.39
CA GLY A 42 4.53 0.01 -3.58
C GLY A 42 3.00 -0.05 -3.52
N LEU A 43 2.37 0.75 -2.66
CA LEU A 43 0.92 0.87 -2.55
C LEU A 43 0.32 1.62 -3.76
N ASN A 44 -0.98 1.47 -3.95
CA ASN A 44 -1.71 2.19 -5.00
C ASN A 44 -1.99 3.62 -4.54
N THR A 45 -1.26 4.58 -5.10
CA THR A 45 -1.40 6.02 -4.80
C THR A 45 -2.37 6.74 -5.74
N PHE A 46 -2.90 6.07 -6.77
CA PHE A 46 -3.87 6.64 -7.71
C PHE A 46 -5.27 6.75 -7.10
N ILE A 47 -5.69 5.73 -6.34
CA ILE A 47 -7.00 5.69 -5.69
C ILE A 47 -6.89 6.35 -4.33
N LYS A 48 -7.52 7.51 -4.19
CA LYS A 48 -7.61 8.28 -2.95
C LYS A 48 -8.95 8.05 -2.25
N ARG A 49 -9.04 8.37 -0.96
CA ARG A 49 -10.28 8.28 -0.16
C ARG A 49 -10.54 9.59 0.59
N ASN A 50 -11.79 9.99 0.70
CA ASN A 50 -12.23 11.06 1.61
C ASN A 50 -13.58 10.68 2.27
N SER A 51 -14.25 11.66 2.90
CA SER A 51 -15.58 11.51 3.51
C SER A 51 -16.65 10.96 2.54
N ASN A 52 -16.51 11.22 1.24
CA ASN A 52 -17.49 10.86 0.21
C ASN A 52 -17.16 9.54 -0.49
N GLY A 53 -16.11 8.83 -0.05
CA GLY A 53 -15.69 7.56 -0.63
C GLY A 53 -14.39 7.66 -1.44
N ARG A 54 -14.21 6.72 -2.38
CA ARG A 54 -12.99 6.61 -3.19
C ARG A 54 -13.05 7.50 -4.43
N TYR A 55 -11.90 7.96 -4.89
CA TYR A 55 -11.79 8.78 -6.10
C TYR A 55 -10.42 8.66 -6.75
N ILE A 56 -10.33 9.06 -8.01
CA ILE A 56 -9.07 9.33 -8.72
C ILE A 56 -9.05 10.78 -9.20
N THR A 57 -7.86 11.30 -9.44
CA THR A 57 -7.66 12.62 -10.07
C THR A 57 -6.94 12.40 -11.39
N THR A 58 -7.51 12.89 -12.48
CA THR A 58 -6.94 12.78 -13.83
C THR A 58 -7.19 14.08 -14.58
N ARG A 59 -6.14 14.70 -15.14
CA ARG A 59 -6.23 15.99 -15.85
C ARG A 59 -7.03 17.03 -15.04
N ASP A 60 -6.75 17.11 -13.74
CA ASP A 60 -7.41 17.99 -12.76
C ASP A 60 -8.91 17.75 -12.55
N ILE A 61 -9.47 16.69 -13.13
CA ILE A 61 -10.85 16.25 -12.90
C ILE A 61 -10.84 15.15 -11.84
N ARG A 62 -11.71 15.33 -10.84
CA ARG A 62 -11.94 14.32 -9.80
C ARG A 62 -13.07 13.38 -10.22
N ILE A 63 -12.77 12.09 -10.32
CA ILE A 63 -13.75 11.05 -10.64
C ILE A 63 -14.00 10.23 -9.38
N SER A 64 -15.24 10.24 -8.88
CA SER A 64 -15.66 9.40 -7.77
C SER A 64 -15.77 7.95 -8.22
N LEU A 65 -15.37 7.01 -7.38
CA LEU A 65 -15.46 5.58 -7.63
C LEU A 65 -16.51 4.97 -6.71
N GLU A 66 -17.31 4.04 -7.23
CA GLU A 66 -18.16 3.19 -6.37
C GLU A 66 -17.31 2.40 -5.36
N ASP A 67 -17.88 2.10 -4.19
CA ASP A 67 -17.15 1.42 -3.11
C ASP A 67 -16.68 0.01 -3.49
N LYS A 68 -17.43 -0.69 -4.34
CA LYS A 68 -17.08 -2.03 -4.82
C LYS A 68 -16.54 -1.95 -6.26
N PRO A 69 -15.34 -2.50 -6.52
CA PRO A 69 -14.84 -2.61 -7.89
C PRO A 69 -15.71 -3.58 -8.70
N ILE A 70 -15.81 -3.33 -10.01
CA ILE A 70 -16.39 -4.26 -10.99
C ILE A 70 -15.47 -5.48 -11.16
N ALA A 71 -14.16 -5.24 -11.17
CA ALA A 71 -13.15 -6.29 -11.22
C ALA A 71 -11.95 -5.91 -10.34
N LEU A 72 -11.44 -6.87 -9.58
CA LEU A 72 -10.29 -6.70 -8.71
C LEU A 72 -9.36 -7.91 -8.86
N ILE A 73 -8.21 -7.71 -9.50
CA ILE A 73 -7.16 -8.72 -9.55
C ILE A 73 -6.28 -8.57 -8.30
N LYS A 74 -6.42 -9.51 -7.37
CA LYS A 74 -5.53 -9.63 -6.21
C LYS A 74 -4.25 -10.32 -6.64
N ALA A 75 -3.22 -9.55 -6.95
CA ALA A 75 -1.91 -10.07 -7.31
C ALA A 75 -0.85 -9.54 -6.35
N ILE A 76 0.00 -10.45 -5.88
CA ILE A 76 1.15 -10.14 -5.02
C ILE A 76 2.35 -9.71 -5.88
N VAL A 77 2.55 -10.39 -7.00
CA VAL A 77 3.76 -10.26 -7.83
C VAL A 77 3.67 -9.10 -8.82
N TYR A 78 2.48 -8.83 -9.37
CA TYR A 78 2.26 -7.80 -10.39
C TYR A 78 1.14 -6.81 -10.03
N ARG A 79 1.10 -5.66 -10.72
CA ARG A 79 -0.02 -4.70 -10.62
C ARG A 79 -1.18 -5.22 -11.47
N GLY A 80 -2.07 -6.00 -10.86
CA GLY A 80 -3.29 -6.44 -11.52
C GLY A 80 -4.22 -5.28 -11.89
N THR A 81 -5.01 -5.46 -12.94
CA THR A 81 -6.03 -4.49 -13.33
C THR A 81 -7.14 -4.44 -12.28
N THR A 82 -7.52 -3.23 -11.88
CA THR A 82 -8.70 -2.98 -11.04
C THR A 82 -9.65 -2.04 -11.78
N CYS A 83 -10.90 -2.48 -11.96
CA CYS A 83 -11.93 -1.73 -12.66
C CYS A 83 -12.98 -1.26 -11.67
N TYR A 84 -13.34 0.02 -11.73
CA TYR A 84 -14.40 0.63 -10.94
C TYR A 84 -15.41 1.30 -11.86
N ARG A 85 -16.67 1.37 -11.42
CA ARG A 85 -17.59 2.34 -12.00
C ARG A 85 -17.21 3.73 -11.51
N GLY A 86 -16.92 4.63 -12.45
CA GLY A 86 -16.57 6.02 -12.18
C GLY A 86 -17.74 6.96 -12.42
N LYS A 87 -17.90 7.97 -11.56
CA LYS A 87 -18.86 9.06 -11.71
C LYS A 87 -18.10 10.39 -11.81
N ARG A 88 -18.30 11.11 -12.91
CA ARG A 88 -17.76 12.47 -13.09
C ARG A 88 -18.56 13.47 -12.25
N PRO A 89 -17.97 14.62 -11.89
CA PRO A 89 -18.74 15.77 -11.45
C PRO A 89 -19.72 16.13 -12.57
N GLY A 90 -20.98 16.37 -12.20
CA GLY A 90 -21.97 16.91 -13.13
C GLY A 90 -21.66 18.36 -13.49
#